data_AF-A0A7C6ZYS6-F1
#
_entry.id   AF-A0A7C6ZYS6-F1
#
_cell.length_a   1.000
_cell.length_b   1.000
_cell.length_c   1.000
_cell.angle_alpha   90.00
_cell.angle_beta   90.00
_cell.angle_gamma   90.00
#
_symmetry.space_group_name_H-M   'P 1'
#
loop_
_entity.id
_entity.type
_entity.pdbx_description
1 polymer ?
#
loop_
_entity_poly.entity_id
_entity_poly.type
_entity_poly.pdbx_seq_one_letter_code
_entity_poly.pdbx_strand_id
1 'polypeptide(L)'
;MGKEVVNQKQAITIMATFIIGSSTILGSGVKAKQDAWLAIIIAMGIFSLVIPIYGRICSIYPGKNIYQVMELLLGKVAGKIISLLFVWYAFFLGALVIRDISEFARTVSLPETPECIFAFFAVLLMILTVRGGVELLARFLGIFFPIYILMILTVTFV
;
A
#
# COMPACT_ATOMS: atom_id res chain seq x y z
N MET A 1 0.29 1.63 24.90
CA MET A 1 0.16 0.88 23.63
C MET A 1 1.04 -0.35 23.75
N GLY A 2 0.47 -1.56 23.72
CA GLY A 2 1.26 -2.80 23.79
C GLY A 2 2.13 -2.96 22.54
N LYS A 3 3.12 -3.87 22.57
CA LYS A 3 3.85 -4.25 21.34
C LYS A 3 2.84 -4.84 20.37
N GLU A 4 2.59 -4.15 19.26
CA GLU A 4 1.79 -4.69 18.16
C GLU A 4 2.56 -5.87 17.54
N VAL A 5 1.91 -7.04 17.47
CA VAL A 5 2.53 -8.26 16.95
C VAL A 5 1.84 -8.62 15.64
N VAL A 6 2.57 -8.52 14.54
CA VAL A 6 2.11 -8.93 13.21
C VAL A 6 2.89 -10.18 12.82
N ASN A 7 2.19 -11.27 12.53
CA ASN A 7 2.82 -12.52 12.06
C ASN A 7 3.27 -12.37 10.59
N GLN A 8 4.26 -13.15 10.16
CA GLN A 8 4.77 -13.16 8.79
C GLN A 8 3.65 -13.29 7.74
N LYS A 9 2.67 -14.18 7.96
CA LYS A 9 1.52 -14.32 7.05
C LYS A 9 0.72 -13.01 6.93
N GLN A 10 0.46 -12.34 8.04
CA GLN A 10 -0.27 -11.07 8.05
C GLN A 10 0.53 -9.95 7.38
N ALA A 11 1.86 -9.91 7.58
CA ALA A 11 2.72 -8.97 6.89
C ALA A 11 2.70 -9.19 5.37
N ILE A 12 2.75 -10.45 4.92
CA ILE A 12 2.60 -10.81 3.50
C ILE A 12 1.23 -10.34 2.98
N THR A 13 0.16 -10.59 3.72
CA THR A 13 -1.19 -10.15 3.35
C THR A 13 -1.31 -8.63 3.23
N ILE A 14 -0.74 -7.87 4.17
CA ILE A 14 -0.71 -6.40 4.10
C ILE A 14 0.02 -5.94 2.84
N MET A 15 1.23 -6.47 2.60
CA MET A 15 2.03 -6.10 1.42
C MET A 15 1.34 -6.47 0.10
N ALA A 16 0.78 -7.68 0.01
CA ALA A 16 0.07 -8.14 -1.18
C ALA A 16 -1.16 -7.26 -1.48
N THR A 17 -1.96 -6.95 -0.46
CA THR A 17 -3.14 -6.09 -0.62
C THR A 17 -2.75 -4.69 -1.06
N PHE A 18 -1.66 -4.13 -0.52
CA PHE A 18 -1.16 -2.83 -0.93
C PHE A 18 -0.74 -2.78 -2.41
N ILE A 19 -0.06 -3.82 -2.91
CA ILE A 19 0.40 -3.91 -4.30
C ILE A 19 -0.78 -4.06 -5.28
N ILE A 20 -1.79 -4.85 -4.91
CA ILE A 20 -2.92 -5.18 -5.80
C ILE A 20 -4.04 -4.11 -5.73
N GLY A 21 -4.17 -3.37 -4.63
CA GLY A 21 -5.33 -2.50 -4.37
C GLY A 21 -5.65 -1.50 -5.51
N SER A 22 -4.76 -0.54 -5.76
CA SER A 22 -5.03 0.50 -6.77
C SER A 22 -4.90 0.00 -8.21
N SER A 23 -4.11 -1.06 -8.45
CA SER A 23 -3.93 -1.65 -9.79
C SER A 23 -5.21 -2.30 -10.30
N THR A 24 -5.99 -2.94 -9.43
CA THR A 24 -7.29 -3.52 -9.77
C THR A 24 -8.34 -2.45 -10.11
N ILE A 25 -8.32 -1.30 -9.43
CA ILE A 25 -9.28 -0.21 -9.67
C ILE A 25 -8.99 0.51 -10.98
N LEU A 26 -7.72 0.85 -11.23
CA LEU A 26 -7.32 1.67 -12.38
C LEU A 26 -7.11 0.87 -13.68
N GLY A 27 -7.14 -0.46 -13.63
CA GLY A 27 -6.80 -1.30 -14.78
C GLY A 27 -5.36 -1.07 -15.23
N SER A 28 -4.40 -1.18 -14.32
CA SER A 28 -2.98 -1.00 -14.67
C SER A 28 -2.56 -1.98 -15.77
N GLY A 29 -2.05 -1.47 -16.90
CA GLY A 29 -1.63 -2.30 -18.03
C GLY A 29 -2.58 -2.33 -19.23
N VAL A 30 -3.70 -1.59 -19.22
CA VAL A 30 -4.61 -1.48 -20.39
C VAL A 30 -3.88 -1.13 -21.69
N LYS A 31 -2.84 -0.29 -21.63
CA LYS A 31 -2.01 0.06 -22.80
C LYS A 31 -1.19 -1.12 -23.34
N ALA A 32 -0.76 -2.03 -22.46
CA ALA A 32 0.01 -3.22 -22.82
C ALA A 32 -0.88 -4.37 -23.32
N LYS A 33 -2.21 -4.27 -23.19
CA LYS A 33 -3.18 -5.29 -23.61
C LYS A 33 -2.77 -6.69 -23.12
N GLN A 34 -2.43 -7.59 -24.04
CA GLN A 34 -2.06 -8.97 -23.78
C GLN A 34 -0.66 -9.11 -23.17
N ASP A 35 0.19 -8.09 -23.22
CA ASP A 35 1.57 -8.14 -22.72
C ASP A 35 1.71 -7.62 -21.27
N ALA A 36 0.59 -7.29 -20.62
CA ALA A 36 0.58 -6.78 -19.25
C ALA A 36 1.21 -7.78 -18.25
N TRP A 37 1.03 -9.08 -18.45
CA TRP A 37 1.63 -10.12 -17.61
C TRP A 37 3.16 -10.13 -17.70
N LEU A 38 3.73 -9.80 -18.86
CA LEU A 38 5.18 -9.74 -19.05
C LEU A 38 5.77 -8.56 -18.25
N ALA A 39 5.10 -7.41 -18.28
CA ALA A 39 5.51 -6.24 -17.50
C ALA A 39 5.51 -6.53 -15.98
N ILE A 40 4.53 -7.31 -15.50
CA ILE A 40 4.46 -7.75 -14.09
C ILE A 40 5.65 -8.66 -13.75
N ILE A 41 5.97 -9.65 -14.60
CA ILE A 41 7.11 -10.56 -14.37
C ILE A 41 8.42 -9.78 -14.32
N ILE A 42 8.62 -8.82 -15.25
CA ILE A 42 9.82 -7.97 -15.27
C ILE A 42 9.91 -7.15 -13.99
N ALA A 43 8.80 -6.53 -13.55
CA ALA A 43 8.75 -5.77 -12.30
C ALA A 43 9.08 -6.65 -11.08
N MET A 44 8.55 -7.87 -11.01
CA MET A 44 8.86 -8.84 -9.96
C MET A 44 10.35 -9.22 -9.97
N GLY A 45 10.93 -9.45 -11.14
CA GLY A 45 12.36 -9.73 -11.31
C GLY A 45 13.23 -8.60 -10.77
N ILE A 46 12.94 -7.35 -11.14
CA ILE A 46 13.68 -6.18 -10.65
C ILE A 46 13.52 -6.03 -9.13
N PHE A 47 12.30 -6.18 -8.62
CA PHE A 47 12.03 -6.01 -7.18
C PHE A 47 12.69 -7.11 -6.33
N SER A 48 12.85 -8.32 -6.87
CA SER A 48 13.55 -9.42 -6.19
C SER A 48 15.01 -9.10 -5.86
N LEU A 49 15.66 -8.20 -6.61
CA LEU A 49 17.02 -7.73 -6.33
C LEU A 49 17.05 -6.70 -5.19
N VAL A 50 15.96 -5.96 -5.02
CA VAL A 50 15.86 -4.85 -4.06
C VAL A 50 15.46 -5.35 -2.66
N ILE A 51 14.57 -6.35 -2.57
CA ILE A 51 14.11 -6.90 -1.28
C ILE A 51 15.27 -7.33 -0.34
N PRO A 52 16.28 -8.10 -0.80
CA PRO A 52 17.38 -8.53 0.06
C PRO A 52 18.19 -7.36 0.65
N ILE A 53 18.29 -6.24 -0.09
CA ILE A 53 18.99 -5.04 0.37
C ILE A 53 18.25 -4.45 1.58
N TYR A 54 16.92 -4.28 1.47
CA TYR A 54 16.10 -3.83 2.60
C TYR A 54 16.15 -4.80 3.77
N GLY A 55 16.04 -6.11 3.51
CA GLY A 55 16.17 -7.14 4.54
C GLY A 55 17.51 -7.06 5.28
N ARG A 56 18.60 -6.83 4.54
CA ARG A 56 19.93 -6.69 5.15
C ARG A 56 20.06 -5.44 5.98
N ILE A 57 19.56 -4.30 5.51
CA ILE A 57 19.52 -3.04 6.27
C ILE A 57 18.77 -3.23 7.59
N CYS A 58 17.59 -3.86 7.56
CA CYS A 58 16.81 -4.16 8.77
C CYS A 58 17.56 -5.08 9.75
N SER A 59 18.36 -6.02 9.24
CA SER A 59 19.18 -6.90 10.10
C SER A 59 20.38 -6.20 10.73
N ILE A 60 20.96 -5.20 10.06
CA ILE A 60 22.11 -4.44 10.56
C ILE A 60 21.68 -3.42 11.63
N TYR A 61 20.49 -2.83 11.48
CA TYR A 61 19.95 -1.80 12.38
C TYR A 61 18.68 -2.27 13.10
N PRO A 62 18.76 -3.31 13.97
CA PRO A 62 17.60 -3.86 14.63
C PRO A 62 16.93 -2.81 15.55
N GLY A 63 15.60 -2.73 15.48
CA GLY A 63 14.81 -1.81 16.31
C GLY A 63 14.87 -0.34 15.90
N LYS A 64 15.57 0.01 14.81
CA LYS A 64 15.52 1.35 14.21
C LYS A 64 14.39 1.42 13.18
N ASN A 65 13.74 2.58 13.09
CA ASN A 65 12.82 2.86 12.00
C ASN A 65 13.56 3.39 10.75
N ILE A 66 12.87 3.43 9.61
CA ILE A 66 13.47 3.85 8.34
C ILE A 66 14.10 5.26 8.39
N TYR A 67 13.48 6.19 9.11
CA TYR A 67 13.96 7.56 9.26
C TYR A 67 15.27 7.62 10.06
N GLN A 68 15.36 6.86 11.15
CA GLN A 68 16.57 6.74 11.95
C GLN A 68 17.70 6.09 11.16
N VAL A 69 17.39 5.08 10.35
CA VAL A 69 18.37 4.44 9.47
C VAL A 69 18.88 5.42 8.42
N MET A 70 17.99 6.24 7.82
CA MET A 70 18.39 7.28 6.87
C MET A 70 19.30 8.33 7.50
N GLU A 71 18.99 8.81 8.71
CA GLU A 71 19.86 9.74 9.44
C GLU A 71 21.22 9.13 9.82
N LEU A 72 21.26 7.84 10.17
CA LEU A 72 22.51 7.13 10.50
C LEU A 72 23.42 6.94 9.29
N LEU A 73 22.83 6.59 8.13
CA LEU A 73 23.59 6.29 6.92
C LEU A 73 24.06 7.54 6.18
N LEU A 74 23.23 8.59 6.15
CA LEU A 74 23.46 9.78 5.31
C LEU A 74 23.84 11.03 6.15
N GLY A 75 23.85 10.89 7.47
CA GLY A 75 24.06 11.99 8.40
C GLY A 75 22.81 12.83 8.64
N LYS A 76 22.89 13.72 9.64
CA LYS A 76 21.73 14.49 10.14
C LYS A 76 21.07 15.39 9.09
N VAL A 77 21.85 16.01 8.20
CA VAL A 77 21.30 16.98 7.23
C VAL A 77 20.67 16.25 6.04
N ALA A 78 21.44 15.43 5.33
CA ALA A 78 20.94 14.71 4.16
C ALA A 78 19.87 13.67 4.55
N GLY A 79 20.03 12.98 5.68
CA GLY A 79 19.04 12.04 6.18
C GLY A 79 17.68 12.69 6.51
N LYS A 80 17.69 13.91 7.06
CA LYS A 80 16.44 14.67 7.28
C LYS A 80 15.78 15.13 6.00
N ILE A 81 16.57 15.61 5.02
CA ILE A 81 16.04 16.01 3.70
C ILE A 81 15.36 14.82 3.04
N ILE A 82 16.00 13.65 3.02
CA ILE A 82 15.44 12.44 2.40
C ILE A 82 14.23 11.91 3.18
N SER A 83 14.27 11.97 4.52
CA SER A 83 13.11 11.63 5.36
C SER A 83 11.91 12.53 5.05
N LEU A 84 12.14 13.84 4.86
CA LEU A 84 11.08 14.78 4.49
C LEU A 84 10.52 14.49 3.10
N LEU A 85 11.38 14.20 2.12
CA LEU A 85 10.95 13.78 0.79
C LEU A 85 10.13 12.49 0.82
N PHE A 86 10.51 11.53 1.69
CA PHE A 86 9.76 10.29 1.87
C PHE A 86 8.38 10.55 2.47
N VAL A 87 8.27 11.41 3.50
CA VAL A 87 6.98 11.82 4.07
C VAL A 87 6.12 12.52 3.03
N TRP A 88 6.70 13.43 2.25
CA TRP A 88 6.00 14.12 1.17
C TRP A 88 5.48 13.14 0.11
N TYR A 89 6.32 12.19 -0.30
CA TYR A 89 5.95 11.12 -1.22
C TYR A 89 4.78 10.29 -0.67
N ALA A 90 4.85 9.86 0.60
CA ALA A 90 3.79 9.07 1.22
C ALA A 90 2.47 9.85 1.32
N PHE A 91 2.54 11.14 1.65
CA PHE A 91 1.37 12.01 1.70
C PHE A 91 0.73 12.17 0.32
N PHE A 92 1.55 12.45 -0.71
CA PHE A 92 1.08 12.59 -2.08
C PHE A 92 0.47 11.29 -2.61
N LEU A 93 1.10 10.15 -2.34
CA LEU A 93 0.57 8.84 -2.70
C LEU A 93 -0.78 8.57 -2.02
N GLY A 94 -0.91 8.91 -0.72
CA GLY A 94 -2.18 8.78 0.00
C GLY A 94 -3.30 9.63 -0.60
N ALA A 95 -3.01 10.89 -0.96
CA ALA A 95 -3.97 11.77 -1.63
C ALA A 95 -4.42 11.21 -2.99
N LEU A 96 -3.49 10.62 -3.74
CA LEU A 96 -3.76 9.99 -5.02
C LEU A 96 -4.71 8.79 -4.84
N VAL A 97 -4.44 7.91 -3.88
CA VAL A 97 -5.30 6.75 -3.57
C VAL A 97 -6.72 7.18 -3.17
N ILE A 98 -6.86 8.25 -2.37
CA ILE A 98 -8.17 8.80 -1.98
C ILE A 98 -8.94 9.29 -3.21
N ARG A 99 -8.25 9.97 -4.13
CA ARG A 99 -8.86 10.44 -5.37
C ARG A 99 -9.34 9.28 -6.23
N ASP A 100 -8.50 8.28 -6.45
CA ASP A 100 -8.81 7.12 -7.30
C ASP A 100 -10.04 6.36 -6.77
N ILE A 101 -10.12 6.12 -5.45
CA ILE A 101 -11.26 5.42 -4.86
C ILE A 101 -12.54 6.27 -4.87
N SER A 102 -12.42 7.59 -4.74
CA SER A 102 -13.57 8.51 -4.79
C SER A 102 -14.14 8.62 -6.20
N GLU A 103 -13.27 8.69 -7.21
CA GLU A 103 -13.66 8.69 -8.62
C GLU A 103 -14.30 7.36 -9.02
N PHE A 104 -13.74 6.24 -8.57
CA PHE A 104 -14.34 4.92 -8.77
C PHE A 104 -15.73 4.83 -8.13
N ALA A 105 -15.86 5.27 -6.87
CA ALA A 105 -17.13 5.25 -6.16
C ALA A 105 -18.19 6.09 -6.86
N ARG A 106 -17.84 7.29 -7.34
CA ARG A 106 -18.74 8.13 -8.13
C ARG A 106 -19.15 7.45 -9.43
N THR A 107 -18.20 6.85 -10.15
CA THR A 107 -18.48 6.27 -11.47
C THR A 107 -19.33 5.01 -11.40
N VAL A 108 -19.12 4.17 -10.39
CA VAL A 108 -19.68 2.80 -10.34
C VAL A 108 -20.84 2.66 -9.35
N SER A 109 -20.83 3.39 -8.23
CA SER A 109 -21.75 3.12 -7.12
C SER A 109 -22.63 4.30 -6.73
N LEU A 110 -22.07 5.52 -6.73
CA LEU A 110 -22.69 6.73 -6.18
C LEU A 110 -22.55 7.93 -7.14
N PRO A 111 -23.12 7.86 -8.37
CA PRO A 111 -22.95 8.89 -9.39
C PRO A 111 -23.49 10.25 -9.00
N GLU A 112 -24.55 10.28 -8.19
CA GLU A 112 -25.19 11.51 -7.71
C GLU A 112 -24.49 12.12 -6.49
N THR A 113 -23.54 11.41 -5.87
CA THR A 113 -22.85 11.90 -4.66
C THR A 113 -21.59 12.67 -5.05
N PRO A 114 -21.41 13.92 -4.56
CA PRO A 114 -20.17 14.66 -4.75
C PRO A 114 -18.95 13.91 -4.19
N GLU A 115 -17.86 13.88 -4.95
CA GLU A 115 -16.63 13.16 -4.61
C GLU A 115 -16.06 13.58 -3.24
N CYS A 116 -16.14 14.87 -2.91
CA CYS A 116 -15.65 15.40 -1.65
C CYS A 116 -16.33 14.76 -0.42
N ILE A 117 -17.60 14.38 -0.53
CA ILE A 117 -18.34 13.74 0.57
C ILE A 117 -17.81 12.32 0.78
N PHE A 118 -17.65 11.56 -0.30
CA PHE A 118 -17.07 10.21 -0.22
C PHE A 118 -15.64 10.24 0.33
N ALA A 119 -14.80 11.15 -0.18
CA ALA A 119 -13.44 11.33 0.28
C ALA A 119 -13.37 11.67 1.78
N PHE A 120 -14.27 12.51 2.29
CA PHE A 120 -14.34 12.86 3.71
C PHE A 120 -14.58 11.63 4.59
N PHE A 121 -15.59 10.80 4.24
CA PHE A 121 -15.87 9.57 4.98
C PHE A 121 -14.75 8.53 4.85
N ALA A 122 -14.13 8.40 3.67
CA ALA A 122 -12.98 7.54 3.47
C ALA A 122 -11.80 7.94 4.37
N VAL A 123 -11.50 9.24 4.47
CA VAL A 123 -10.46 9.77 5.37
C VAL A 123 -10.81 9.52 6.84
N LEU A 124 -12.06 9.72 7.24
CA LEU A 124 -12.51 9.45 8.60
C LEU A 124 -12.27 7.97 8.97
N LEU A 125 -12.62 7.04 8.09
CA LEU A 125 -12.38 5.60 8.29
C LEU A 125 -10.89 5.27 8.36
N MET A 126 -10.06 5.90 7.53
CA MET A 126 -8.61 5.72 7.60
C MET A 126 -8.04 6.20 8.93
N ILE A 127 -8.48 7.35 9.45
CA ILE A 127 -8.06 7.85 10.76
C ILE A 127 -8.42 6.85 11.86
N LEU A 128 -9.65 6.31 11.84
CA LEU A 128 -10.07 5.29 12.81
C LEU A 128 -9.23 4.01 12.71
N THR A 129 -8.89 3.59 11.49
CA THR A 129 -8.07 2.41 11.23
C THR A 129 -6.65 2.59 11.74
N VAL A 130 -6.03 3.73 11.47
CA VAL A 130 -4.68 4.08 11.95
C VAL A 130 -4.64 4.15 13.48
N ARG A 131 -5.70 4.66 14.13
CA ARG A 131 -5.81 4.68 15.60
C ARG A 131 -5.92 3.27 16.20
N GLY A 132 -6.46 2.31 15.45
CA GLY A 132 -6.51 0.90 15.84
C GLY A 132 -5.20 0.14 15.69
N GLY A 133 -4.18 0.74 15.06
CA GLY A 133 -2.86 0.15 14.89
C GLY A 133 -2.74 -0.84 13.73
N VAL A 134 -1.52 -1.28 13.48
CA VAL A 134 -1.21 -2.22 12.38
C VAL A 134 -1.79 -3.60 12.67
N GLU A 135 -1.95 -3.98 13.93
CA GLU A 135 -2.55 -5.26 14.31
C GLU A 135 -4.05 -5.35 13.93
N LEU A 136 -4.82 -4.27 14.10
CA LEU A 136 -6.21 -4.23 13.65
C LEU A 136 -6.28 -4.40 12.13
N LEU A 137 -5.44 -3.67 11.40
CA LEU A 137 -5.35 -3.78 9.94
C LEU A 137 -4.96 -5.19 9.50
N ALA A 138 -3.96 -5.80 10.14
CA ALA A 138 -3.49 -7.15 9.88
C ALA A 138 -4.60 -8.21 10.06
N ARG A 139 -5.38 -8.10 11.13
CA ARG A 139 -6.50 -9.01 11.41
C ARG A 139 -7.64 -8.82 10.40
N PHE A 140 -7.98 -7.56 10.11
CA PHE A 140 -9.01 -7.24 9.12
C PHE A 140 -8.64 -7.79 7.74
N LEU A 141 -7.44 -7.47 7.26
CA LEU A 141 -6.96 -7.99 5.97
C LEU A 141 -6.82 -9.51 5.97
N GLY A 142 -6.42 -10.15 7.08
CA GLY A 142 -6.38 -11.60 7.17
C GLY A 142 -7.73 -12.29 6.89
N ILE A 143 -8.84 -11.63 7.25
CA ILE A 143 -10.20 -12.13 7.03
C ILE A 143 -10.68 -11.80 5.60
N PHE A 144 -10.43 -10.57 5.14
CA PHE A 144 -10.95 -10.09 3.85
C PHE A 144 -10.10 -10.50 2.64
N PHE A 145 -8.82 -10.84 2.83
CA PHE A 145 -7.92 -11.18 1.73
C PHE A 145 -8.38 -12.40 0.90
N PRO A 146 -8.82 -13.53 1.49
CA PRO A 146 -9.35 -14.65 0.70
C PRO A 146 -10.58 -14.26 -0.13
N ILE A 147 -11.45 -13.42 0.42
CA ILE A 147 -12.65 -12.91 -0.26
C ILE A 147 -12.23 -12.03 -1.45
N TYR A 148 -11.24 -11.16 -1.24
CA TYR A 148 -10.70 -10.30 -2.30
C TYR A 148 -10.10 -11.11 -3.46
N ILE A 149 -9.31 -12.14 -3.16
CA ILE A 149 -8.76 -13.05 -4.18
C ILE A 149 -9.88 -13.78 -4.93
N LEU A 150 -10.89 -14.29 -4.22
CA LEU A 150 -12.03 -14.95 -4.85
C LEU A 150 -12.78 -14.01 -5.80
N MET A 151 -13.01 -12.76 -5.41
CA MET A 151 -13.62 -11.75 -6.28
C MET A 151 -12.80 -11.51 -7.55
N ILE A 152 -11.49 -11.32 -7.43
CA ILE A 152 -10.62 -11.12 -8.60
C ILE A 152 -10.71 -12.31 -9.57
N LEU A 153 -10.64 -13.54 -9.05
CA LEU A 153 -10.72 -14.73 -9.88
C LEU A 153 -12.09 -14.79 -10.60
N THR A 154 -13.19 -14.56 -9.89
CA THR A 154 -14.53 -14.59 -10.51
C THR A 154 -14.69 -13.54 -11.60
N VAL A 155 -14.20 -12.30 -11.39
CA VAL A 155 -14.29 -11.24 -12.40
C VAL A 155 -13.38 -11.51 -13.60
N THR A 156 -12.26 -12.20 -13.41
CA THR A 156 -11.32 -12.50 -14.51
C THR A 156 -11.79 -13.65 -15.40
N PHE A 157 -12.54 -14.61 -14.84
CA PHE A 157 -13.00 -15.81 -15.56
C PHE A 157 -14.45 -15.70 -16.09
N VAL A 158 -15.16 -14.61 -15.78
CA VAL A 158 -16.47 -14.26 -16.36
C VAL A 158 -16.26 -13.29 -17.51
#